data_AF-A0A955ANG5-F1
#
_entry.id   AF-A0A955ANG5-F1
#
_cell.length_a   1.000
_cell.length_b   1.000
_cell.length_c   1.000
_cell.angle_alpha   90.00
_cell.angle_beta   90.00
_cell.angle_gamma   90.00
#
_symmetry.space_group_name_H-M   'P 1'
#
loop_
_entity.id
_entity.type
_entity.pdbx_description
1 polymer ?
#
loop_
_entity_poly.entity_id
_entity_poly.type
_entity_poly.pdbx_seq_one_letter_code
_entity_poly.pdbx_strand_id
1 'polypeptide(L)'
;MPETNIIDRSKFEIKLGGYAVGNSACLTDPTIVSQAQEYRRQVAARMIPLGKEDVSAKLPASDYLVSRKVDGEFNLLVWEDGQACCVNPGGTVRIGLPWLEEAAQTLQNAGVHSARIAGELYVHCTDRRPRVHDVSNIARNPQDDADLQRLRFAAFDIVSLEGQPAGELYADALQTLESLFGKGTLIGVVETHVVTQPQEIVNLFERLVEGEDAEGLVARSDTAGQFKIKPRHTLDVAVIGFTESSDDRAGLLHDLLVAVVREDNSLQVLCRVGGGFSEEQRRLMLSDLKDMVVASEYAEVNSDYVAYQMVRPEWIIEISCLDLISQTTRGGDVNRMVLAYDKGANEGYRVIRRMPLASVISPQFICRRDDKSLHTLDVSCHQISKLVEVNNINADATSFTLPKTEVIRREVFTKQLKGETMVRKFLLLKTNKQAVSEEHPAYAIHYTDFSPNRKDPLARDVRISNSLEQIEQLYVDMKAENIKKGWLSV
;
A
#
# COMPACT_ATOMS: atom_id res chain seq x y z
N MET A 1 -18.13 15.82 -35.92
CA MET A 1 -17.18 14.74 -35.56
C MET A 1 -17.95 13.76 -34.70
N PRO A 2 -17.73 12.43 -34.78
CA PRO A 2 -18.42 11.51 -33.88
C PRO A 2 -18.09 11.93 -32.43
N GLU A 3 -19.12 12.09 -31.59
CA GLU A 3 -18.95 12.41 -30.17
C GLU A 3 -18.05 11.34 -29.54
N THR A 4 -16.81 11.73 -29.23
CA THR A 4 -15.85 10.87 -28.52
C THR A 4 -16.33 10.74 -27.08
N ASN A 5 -17.20 9.76 -26.84
CA ASN A 5 -17.73 9.51 -25.51
C ASN A 5 -16.64 8.84 -24.67
N ILE A 6 -16.13 9.51 -23.65
CA ILE A 6 -15.11 8.96 -22.73
C ILE A 6 -15.69 7.98 -21.72
N ILE A 7 -17.02 7.95 -21.57
CA ILE A 7 -17.71 7.26 -20.46
C ILE A 7 -18.87 6.39 -20.99
N ASP A 8 -18.83 5.10 -20.67
CA ASP A 8 -19.96 4.20 -20.86
C ASP A 8 -20.87 4.20 -19.62
N ARG A 9 -21.89 5.08 -19.65
CA ARG A 9 -22.85 5.24 -18.54
C ARG A 9 -23.59 3.96 -18.17
N SER A 10 -23.71 2.98 -19.08
CA SER A 10 -24.43 1.72 -18.81
C SER A 10 -23.74 0.81 -17.80
N LYS A 11 -22.44 1.05 -17.53
CA LYS A 11 -21.61 0.26 -16.62
C LYS A 11 -21.49 0.86 -15.22
N PHE A 12 -22.11 2.01 -14.96
CA PHE A 12 -22.09 2.65 -13.65
C PHE A 12 -23.20 2.14 -12.74
N GLU A 13 -22.91 2.09 -11.46
CA GLU A 13 -23.89 1.93 -10.40
C GLU A 13 -24.31 3.31 -9.89
N ILE A 14 -25.60 3.65 -10.03
CA ILE A 14 -26.16 4.89 -9.48
C ILE A 14 -26.17 4.78 -7.95
N LYS A 15 -25.57 5.76 -7.27
CA LYS A 15 -25.54 5.83 -5.81
C LYS A 15 -26.60 6.78 -5.26
N LEU A 16 -26.74 7.96 -5.87
CA LEU A 16 -27.76 8.95 -5.49
C LEU A 16 -27.98 9.97 -6.60
N GLY A 17 -29.22 10.19 -7.01
CA GLY A 17 -29.54 11.18 -8.05
C GLY A 17 -28.74 10.96 -9.33
N GLY A 18 -27.98 11.98 -9.75
CA GLY A 18 -27.07 11.93 -10.90
C GLY A 18 -25.69 11.30 -10.59
N TYR A 19 -25.36 11.09 -9.32
CA TYR A 19 -24.09 10.55 -8.87
C TYR A 19 -24.02 9.04 -9.07
N ALA A 20 -22.98 8.59 -9.77
CA ALA A 20 -22.76 7.19 -10.06
C ALA A 20 -21.28 6.82 -9.99
N VAL A 21 -21.02 5.57 -9.63
CA VAL A 21 -19.68 5.01 -9.42
C VAL A 21 -19.48 3.78 -10.29
N GLY A 22 -18.33 3.67 -10.91
CA GLY A 22 -17.94 2.56 -11.77
C GLY A 22 -16.48 2.17 -11.56
N ASN A 23 -16.05 1.14 -12.29
CA ASN A 23 -14.65 0.75 -12.39
C ASN A 23 -14.05 1.17 -13.75
N SER A 24 -12.80 0.82 -14.00
CA SER A 24 -12.09 1.17 -15.24
C SER A 24 -12.79 0.72 -16.52
N ALA A 25 -13.63 -0.32 -16.50
CA ALA A 25 -14.40 -0.77 -17.66
C ALA A 25 -15.47 0.23 -18.13
N CYS A 26 -15.77 1.23 -17.29
CA CYS A 26 -16.65 2.34 -17.60
C CYS A 26 -16.00 3.39 -18.51
N LEU A 27 -14.68 3.38 -18.65
CA LEU A 27 -13.95 4.29 -19.52
C LEU A 27 -13.80 3.65 -20.90
N THR A 28 -13.96 4.45 -21.95
CA THR A 28 -13.70 3.98 -23.33
C THR A 28 -12.20 3.99 -23.65
N ASP A 29 -11.43 4.84 -22.97
CA ASP A 29 -9.97 4.87 -23.00
C ASP A 29 -9.37 4.28 -21.71
N PRO A 30 -8.80 3.07 -21.74
CA PRO A 30 -8.19 2.45 -20.57
C PRO A 30 -6.89 3.14 -20.14
N THR A 31 -6.29 4.01 -20.96
CA THR A 31 -5.04 4.71 -20.63
C THR A 31 -5.20 5.75 -19.53
N ILE A 32 -6.42 6.27 -19.31
CA ILE A 32 -6.73 7.25 -18.27
C ILE A 32 -6.34 6.75 -16.87
N VAL A 33 -6.63 5.49 -16.56
CA VAL A 33 -6.23 4.90 -15.26
C VAL A 33 -4.71 4.81 -15.16
N SER A 34 -4.05 4.41 -16.25
CA SER A 34 -2.59 4.36 -16.32
C SER A 34 -1.95 5.74 -16.13
N GLN A 35 -2.56 6.81 -16.65
CA GLN A 35 -2.12 8.19 -16.44
C GLN A 35 -2.20 8.58 -14.95
N ALA A 36 -3.32 8.27 -14.28
CA ALA A 36 -3.47 8.52 -12.84
C ALA A 36 -2.44 7.74 -12.00
N GLN A 37 -2.18 6.48 -12.36
CA GLN A 37 -1.18 5.64 -11.70
C GLN A 37 0.25 6.16 -11.93
N GLU A 38 0.56 6.56 -13.16
CA GLU A 38 1.88 7.07 -13.52
C GLU A 38 2.16 8.39 -12.84
N TYR A 39 1.20 9.32 -12.82
CA TYR A 39 1.32 10.56 -12.08
C TYR A 39 1.59 10.30 -10.58
N ARG A 40 0.78 9.45 -9.92
CA ARG A 40 0.99 9.11 -8.51
C ARG A 40 2.36 8.46 -8.28
N ARG A 41 2.83 7.61 -9.20
CA ARG A 41 4.16 6.99 -9.12
C ARG A 41 5.28 8.03 -9.21
N GLN A 42 5.18 8.97 -10.14
CA GLN A 42 6.18 10.02 -10.34
C GLN A 42 6.26 10.97 -9.13
N VAL A 43 5.11 11.42 -8.63
CA VAL A 43 5.04 12.27 -7.43
C VAL A 43 5.61 11.54 -6.21
N ALA A 44 5.20 10.28 -5.98
CA ALA A 44 5.69 9.49 -4.84
C ALA A 44 7.20 9.22 -4.91
N ALA A 45 7.77 9.07 -6.11
CA ALA A 45 9.20 8.84 -6.30
C ALA A 45 10.05 10.11 -6.10
N ARG A 46 9.47 11.30 -6.34
CA ARG A 46 10.17 12.60 -6.23
C ARG A 46 10.03 13.24 -4.84
N MET A 47 8.96 12.95 -4.11
CA MET A 47 8.70 13.57 -2.80
C MET A 47 9.56 12.99 -1.68
N ILE A 48 10.40 13.84 -1.09
CA ILE A 48 11.22 13.49 0.06
C ILE A 48 10.43 13.75 1.36
N PRO A 49 10.28 12.74 2.24
CA PRO A 49 9.59 12.91 3.51
C PRO A 49 10.48 13.60 4.55
N LEU A 50 9.98 14.64 5.22
CA LEU A 50 10.68 15.35 6.29
C LEU A 50 9.79 15.62 7.51
N GLY A 51 10.38 15.57 8.70
CA GLY A 51 9.79 16.12 9.91
C GLY A 51 10.13 17.61 10.05
N LYS A 52 9.39 18.33 10.90
CA LYS A 52 9.64 19.77 11.17
C LYS A 52 11.08 20.02 11.59
N GLU A 53 11.62 19.16 12.42
CA GLU A 53 12.96 19.27 13.01
C GLU A 53 14.07 19.16 11.96
N ASP A 54 13.80 18.47 10.85
CA ASP A 54 14.74 18.27 9.76
C ASP A 54 14.74 19.42 8.75
N VAL A 55 13.72 20.30 8.78
CA VAL A 55 13.52 21.31 7.73
C VAL A 55 14.74 22.23 7.60
N SER A 56 15.16 22.84 8.69
CA SER A 56 16.28 23.79 8.70
C SER A 56 17.63 23.13 8.36
N ALA A 57 17.78 21.84 8.63
CA ALA A 57 19.04 21.12 8.39
C ALA A 57 19.13 20.54 6.98
N LYS A 58 17.99 20.17 6.36
CA LYS A 58 17.96 19.41 5.11
C LYS A 58 17.44 20.21 3.91
N LEU A 59 16.69 21.29 4.10
CA LEU A 59 16.26 22.13 2.98
C LEU A 59 17.30 23.22 2.68
N PRO A 60 17.78 23.33 1.43
CA PRO A 60 18.57 24.47 1.00
C PRO A 60 17.68 25.73 0.90
N ALA A 61 18.29 26.90 0.99
CA ALA A 61 17.64 28.16 0.63
C ALA A 61 17.34 28.17 -0.88
N SER A 62 16.08 28.37 -1.25
CA SER A 62 15.55 28.33 -2.61
C SER A 62 14.14 28.92 -2.61
N ASP A 63 13.60 29.22 -3.79
CA ASP A 63 12.20 29.59 -3.93
C ASP A 63 11.35 28.33 -3.82
N TYR A 64 10.43 28.33 -2.85
CA TYR A 64 9.47 27.26 -2.62
C TYR A 64 8.04 27.75 -2.78
N LEU A 65 7.25 26.95 -3.48
CA LEU A 65 5.80 26.99 -3.47
C LEU A 65 5.30 25.97 -2.43
N VAL A 66 4.78 26.46 -1.31
CA VAL A 66 4.39 25.67 -0.15
C VAL A 66 2.89 25.65 -0.03
N SER A 67 2.31 24.47 -0.21
CA SER A 67 0.86 24.25 -0.13
C SER A 67 0.50 23.41 1.09
N ARG A 68 -0.72 23.58 1.59
CA ARG A 68 -1.30 22.64 2.57
C ARG A 68 -1.38 21.25 1.93
N LYS A 69 -1.03 20.22 2.68
CA LYS A 69 -1.34 18.85 2.27
C LYS A 69 -2.80 18.56 2.61
N VAL A 70 -3.64 18.45 1.57
CA VAL A 70 -5.05 18.10 1.72
C VAL A 70 -5.18 16.61 2.10
N ASP A 71 -6.00 16.35 3.13
CA ASP A 71 -6.27 15.01 3.65
C ASP A 71 -7.54 14.45 2.97
N GLY A 72 -7.33 13.75 1.85
CA GLY A 72 -8.41 13.24 1.02
C GLY A 72 -8.00 12.03 0.19
N GLU A 73 -8.69 11.83 -0.93
CA GLU A 73 -8.37 10.81 -1.91
C GLU A 73 -7.86 11.47 -3.21
N PHE A 74 -6.63 11.16 -3.61
CA PHE A 74 -6.10 11.57 -4.90
C PHE A 74 -7.00 11.10 -6.05
N ASN A 75 -7.42 12.05 -6.88
CA ASN A 75 -8.24 11.82 -8.06
C ASN A 75 -7.70 12.65 -9.25
N LEU A 76 -7.78 12.06 -10.44
CA LEU A 76 -7.55 12.77 -11.70
C LEU A 76 -8.90 13.23 -12.23
N LEU A 77 -9.12 14.55 -12.35
CA LEU A 77 -10.22 15.11 -13.13
C LEU A 77 -9.92 14.89 -14.62
N VAL A 78 -10.90 14.35 -15.33
CA VAL A 78 -10.86 14.04 -16.75
C VAL A 78 -11.97 14.83 -17.42
N TRP A 79 -11.59 15.66 -18.39
CA TRP A 79 -12.50 16.43 -19.24
C TRP A 79 -12.20 16.15 -20.71
N GLU A 80 -13.24 15.84 -21.48
CA GLU A 80 -13.22 15.76 -22.94
C GLU A 80 -14.57 16.23 -23.51
N ASP A 81 -14.56 17.30 -24.30
CA ASP A 81 -15.67 17.79 -25.13
C ASP A 81 -17.08 17.63 -24.52
N GLY A 82 -17.30 18.19 -23.32
CA GLY A 82 -18.61 18.18 -22.66
C GLY A 82 -18.81 17.08 -21.62
N GLN A 83 -17.83 16.20 -21.42
CA GLN A 83 -17.91 15.11 -20.46
C GLN A 83 -16.83 15.23 -19.39
N ALA A 84 -17.27 15.16 -18.12
CA ALA A 84 -16.39 15.18 -16.96
C ALA A 84 -16.56 13.90 -16.12
N CYS A 85 -15.44 13.32 -15.70
CA CYS A 85 -15.40 12.32 -14.64
C CYS A 85 -14.15 12.52 -13.77
N CYS A 86 -14.09 11.82 -12.63
CA CYS A 86 -12.83 11.66 -11.91
C CYS A 86 -12.45 10.19 -11.77
N VAL A 87 -11.15 9.95 -11.75
CA VAL A 87 -10.58 8.60 -11.70
C VAL A 87 -9.49 8.55 -10.62
N ASN A 88 -9.57 7.56 -9.73
CA ASN A 88 -8.49 7.26 -8.80
C ASN A 88 -7.52 6.21 -9.39
N PRO A 89 -6.30 6.06 -8.85
CA PRO A 89 -5.32 5.08 -9.34
C PRO A 89 -5.77 3.61 -9.23
N GLY A 90 -6.73 3.33 -8.33
CA GLY A 90 -7.36 2.01 -8.20
C GLY A 90 -8.39 1.71 -9.29
N GLY A 91 -8.64 2.65 -10.20
CA GLY A 91 -9.60 2.52 -11.30
C GLY A 91 -11.04 2.77 -10.90
N THR A 92 -11.30 3.35 -9.73
CA THR A 92 -12.64 3.85 -9.39
C THR A 92 -12.94 5.08 -10.22
N VAL A 93 -14.07 5.09 -10.91
CA VAL A 93 -14.53 6.17 -11.78
C VAL A 93 -15.80 6.76 -11.19
N ARG A 94 -15.89 8.09 -11.10
CA ARG A 94 -17.06 8.78 -10.56
C ARG A 94 -17.56 9.85 -11.52
N ILE A 95 -18.88 9.97 -11.62
CA ILE A 95 -19.60 10.97 -12.42
C ILE A 95 -20.73 11.58 -11.61
N GLY A 96 -21.20 12.76 -12.03
CA GLY A 96 -22.37 13.42 -11.42
C GLY A 96 -22.14 13.97 -10.01
N LEU A 97 -20.88 14.27 -9.66
CA LEU A 97 -20.57 15.03 -8.46
C LEU A 97 -20.76 16.53 -8.72
N PRO A 98 -21.30 17.31 -7.76
CA PRO A 98 -21.50 18.75 -7.95
C PRO A 98 -20.23 19.52 -8.37
N TRP A 99 -19.06 19.17 -7.83
CA TRP A 99 -17.80 19.80 -8.22
C TRP A 99 -17.36 19.44 -9.66
N LEU A 100 -17.75 18.27 -10.18
CA LEU A 100 -17.49 17.89 -11.57
C LEU A 100 -18.33 18.73 -12.53
N GLU A 101 -19.58 19.05 -12.15
CA GLU A 101 -20.44 19.94 -12.93
C GLU A 101 -19.88 21.36 -12.97
N GLU A 102 -19.41 21.88 -11.83
CA GLU A 102 -18.73 23.19 -11.78
C GLU A 102 -17.45 23.21 -12.63
N ALA A 103 -16.64 22.14 -12.55
CA ALA A 103 -15.43 21.99 -13.35
C ALA A 103 -15.74 21.95 -14.86
N ALA A 104 -16.74 21.16 -15.26
CA ALA A 104 -17.21 21.08 -16.65
C ALA A 104 -17.66 22.44 -17.19
N GLN A 105 -18.49 23.17 -16.43
CA GLN A 105 -18.97 24.49 -16.82
C GLN A 105 -17.82 25.50 -16.95
N THR A 106 -16.86 25.44 -16.03
CA THR A 106 -15.68 26.29 -16.02
C THR A 106 -14.81 26.05 -17.26
N LEU A 107 -14.47 24.79 -17.54
CA LEU A 107 -13.64 24.40 -18.68
C LEU A 107 -14.34 24.72 -20.01
N GLN A 108 -15.64 24.48 -20.10
CA GLN A 108 -16.43 24.81 -21.29
C GLN A 108 -16.45 26.33 -21.55
N ASN A 109 -16.65 27.15 -20.51
CA ASN A 109 -16.63 28.60 -20.65
C ASN A 109 -15.25 29.15 -21.02
N ALA A 110 -14.19 28.48 -20.60
CA ALA A 110 -12.81 28.79 -20.97
C ALA A 110 -12.44 28.32 -22.39
N GLY A 111 -13.33 27.59 -23.08
CA GLY A 111 -13.06 27.03 -24.41
C GLY A 111 -12.05 25.88 -24.39
N VAL A 112 -11.90 25.20 -23.25
CA VAL A 112 -11.04 24.02 -23.11
C VAL A 112 -11.82 22.80 -23.59
N HIS A 113 -11.21 22.04 -24.50
CA HIS A 113 -11.72 20.80 -25.07
C HIS A 113 -11.26 19.56 -24.31
N SER A 114 -10.02 19.56 -23.81
CA SER A 114 -9.45 18.41 -23.09
C SER A 114 -8.61 18.84 -21.89
N ALA A 115 -8.85 18.20 -20.74
CA ALA A 115 -8.03 18.44 -19.55
C ALA A 115 -7.85 17.16 -18.71
N ARG A 116 -6.67 17.05 -18.09
CA ARG A 116 -6.32 16.07 -17.06
C ARG A 116 -5.71 16.83 -15.90
N ILE A 117 -6.46 17.00 -14.82
CA ILE A 117 -6.07 17.83 -13.68
C ILE A 117 -5.90 16.96 -12.45
N ALA A 118 -4.73 17.01 -11.82
CA ALA A 118 -4.44 16.29 -10.61
C ALA A 118 -4.92 17.08 -9.39
N GLY A 119 -5.62 16.40 -8.49
CA GLY A 119 -6.14 17.02 -7.28
C GLY A 119 -6.54 16.01 -6.22
N GLU A 120 -6.93 16.54 -5.08
CA GLU A 120 -7.43 15.76 -3.96
C GLU A 120 -8.95 15.92 -3.86
N LEU A 121 -9.68 14.81 -3.88
CA LEU A 121 -11.09 14.78 -3.49
C LEU A 121 -11.14 14.77 -1.95
N TYR A 122 -11.80 15.76 -1.36
CA TYR A 122 -11.87 15.90 0.10
C TYR A 122 -13.29 16.23 0.54
N VAL A 123 -13.58 16.01 1.82
CA VAL A 123 -14.84 16.44 2.42
C VAL A 123 -14.65 17.84 3.01
N HIS A 124 -15.53 18.76 2.66
CA HIS A 124 -15.58 20.06 3.30
C HIS A 124 -16.26 19.93 4.67
N CYS A 125 -15.49 20.23 5.72
CA CYS A 125 -15.93 20.29 7.11
C CYS A 125 -15.52 21.65 7.69
N THR A 126 -16.38 22.26 8.51
CA THR A 126 -16.13 23.54 9.17
C THR A 126 -15.82 23.39 10.66
N ASP A 127 -16.14 22.23 11.24
CA ASP A 127 -16.08 21.91 12.65
C ASP A 127 -14.83 21.11 13.05
N ARG A 128 -14.22 20.41 12.10
CA ARG A 128 -13.01 19.63 12.29
C ARG A 128 -12.22 19.48 10.99
N ARG A 129 -10.97 19.05 11.13
CA ARG A 129 -10.16 18.62 9.99
C ARG A 129 -10.84 17.44 9.26
N PRO A 130 -10.95 17.49 7.92
CA PRO A 130 -11.42 16.35 7.13
C PRO A 130 -10.38 15.24 7.08
N ARG A 131 -10.85 14.01 6.93
CA ARG A 131 -10.01 12.81 6.78
C ARG A 131 -10.38 12.09 5.50
N VAL A 132 -9.44 11.37 4.89
CA VAL A 132 -9.72 10.47 3.77
C VAL A 132 -10.89 9.50 4.04
N HIS A 133 -11.07 9.05 5.29
CA HIS A 133 -12.21 8.23 5.69
C HIS A 133 -13.57 8.88 5.44
N ASP A 134 -13.66 10.20 5.59
CA ASP A 134 -14.90 10.94 5.33
C ASP A 134 -15.24 10.85 3.83
N VAL A 135 -14.22 10.94 2.96
CA VAL A 135 -14.37 10.80 1.51
C VAL A 135 -14.85 9.40 1.17
N SER A 136 -14.19 8.38 1.70
CA SER A 136 -14.55 6.97 1.46
C SER A 136 -15.96 6.64 1.91
N ASN A 137 -16.41 7.19 3.04
CA ASN A 137 -17.77 7.00 3.55
C ASN A 137 -18.82 7.65 2.63
N ILE A 138 -18.67 8.94 2.32
CA ILE A 138 -19.64 9.67 1.49
C ILE A 138 -19.64 9.16 0.06
N ALA A 139 -18.48 8.94 -0.55
CA ALA A 139 -18.39 8.49 -1.95
C ALA A 139 -18.93 7.06 -2.14
N ARG A 140 -18.89 6.20 -1.11
CA ARG A 140 -19.41 4.83 -1.20
C ARG A 140 -20.91 4.76 -0.97
N ASN A 141 -21.44 5.53 -0.03
CA ASN A 141 -22.84 5.45 0.41
C ASN A 141 -23.39 6.84 0.85
N PRO A 142 -23.58 7.78 -0.09
CA PRO A 142 -24.13 9.09 0.22
C PRO A 142 -25.58 8.97 0.68
N GLN A 143 -25.98 9.75 1.69
CA GLN A 143 -27.36 9.69 2.22
C GLN A 143 -28.31 10.67 1.53
N ASP A 144 -27.80 11.86 1.18
CA ASP A 144 -28.56 12.94 0.55
C ASP A 144 -27.67 13.82 -0.35
N ASP A 145 -28.29 14.80 -1.02
CA ASP A 145 -27.54 15.72 -1.89
C ASP A 145 -26.57 16.63 -1.11
N ALA A 146 -26.83 16.87 0.18
CA ALA A 146 -25.94 17.68 1.02
C ALA A 146 -24.60 16.97 1.26
N ASP A 147 -24.61 15.65 1.42
CA ASP A 147 -23.41 14.82 1.45
C ASP A 147 -22.57 15.00 0.16
N LEU A 148 -23.21 14.96 -1.02
CA LEU A 148 -22.51 15.14 -2.29
C LEU A 148 -21.95 16.57 -2.45
N GLN A 149 -22.63 17.59 -1.95
CA GLN A 149 -22.17 18.98 -1.96
C GLN A 149 -20.96 19.22 -1.03
N ARG A 150 -20.75 18.34 -0.04
CA ARG A 150 -19.57 18.38 0.82
C ARG A 150 -18.34 17.79 0.16
N LEU A 151 -18.49 16.91 -0.84
CA LEU A 151 -17.36 16.43 -1.62
C LEU A 151 -16.87 17.54 -2.54
N ARG A 152 -15.64 17.98 -2.32
CA ARG A 152 -14.98 19.07 -3.05
C ARG A 152 -13.65 18.59 -3.62
N PHE A 153 -13.13 19.35 -4.58
CA PHE A 153 -11.88 19.02 -5.26
C PHE A 153 -10.86 20.15 -5.10
N ALA A 154 -9.67 19.79 -4.62
CA ALA A 154 -8.53 20.69 -4.52
C ALA A 154 -7.51 20.36 -5.60
N ALA A 155 -7.55 21.10 -6.71
CA ALA A 155 -6.61 20.97 -7.81
C ALA A 155 -5.23 21.48 -7.36
N PHE A 156 -4.18 20.74 -7.69
CA PHE A 156 -2.81 21.11 -7.32
C PHE A 156 -1.79 20.97 -8.45
N ASP A 157 -2.12 20.31 -9.55
CA ASP A 157 -1.22 20.18 -10.70
C ASP A 157 -1.98 19.84 -12.00
N ILE A 158 -1.32 20.01 -13.13
CA ILE A 158 -1.84 19.71 -14.46
C ILE A 158 -1.09 18.50 -15.00
N VAL A 159 -1.81 17.47 -15.44
CA VAL A 159 -1.19 16.34 -16.18
C VAL A 159 -1.15 16.66 -17.67
N SER A 160 -2.27 17.16 -18.19
CA SER A 160 -2.34 17.70 -19.55
C SER A 160 -3.49 18.70 -19.72
N LEU A 161 -3.33 19.65 -20.62
CA LEU A 161 -4.34 20.62 -21.02
C LEU A 161 -4.26 20.80 -22.55
N GLU A 162 -5.39 20.69 -23.26
CA GLU A 162 -5.44 20.74 -24.74
C GLU A 162 -4.45 19.77 -25.41
N GLY A 163 -4.34 18.56 -24.84
CA GLY A 163 -3.40 17.53 -25.29
C GLY A 163 -1.91 17.82 -25.05
N GLN A 164 -1.56 18.95 -24.44
CA GLN A 164 -0.18 19.29 -24.07
C GLN A 164 0.09 18.95 -22.59
N PRO A 165 1.29 18.48 -22.23
CA PRO A 165 1.67 18.32 -20.83
C PRO A 165 1.71 19.68 -20.11
N ALA A 166 1.77 19.67 -18.77
CA ALA A 166 2.02 20.88 -18.00
C ALA A 166 3.34 21.56 -18.41
N GLY A 167 3.42 22.88 -18.14
CA GLY A 167 4.63 23.65 -18.31
C GLY A 167 5.81 23.11 -17.49
N GLU A 168 7.03 23.50 -17.85
CA GLU A 168 8.25 23.05 -17.17
C GLU A 168 8.31 23.49 -15.70
N LEU A 169 7.78 24.68 -15.40
CA LEU A 169 7.76 25.26 -14.05
C LEU A 169 6.44 24.99 -13.36
N TYR A 170 6.48 24.60 -12.08
CA TYR A 170 5.27 24.36 -11.31
C TYR A 170 4.43 25.64 -11.12
N ALA A 171 5.07 26.81 -11.05
CA ALA A 171 4.40 28.10 -10.94
C ALA A 171 3.44 28.37 -12.10
N ASP A 172 3.80 27.98 -13.33
CA ASP A 172 2.97 28.18 -14.53
C ASP A 172 1.72 27.31 -14.48
N ALA A 173 1.88 26.06 -14.02
CA ALA A 173 0.75 25.15 -13.80
C ALA A 173 -0.20 25.71 -12.74
N LEU A 174 0.34 26.21 -11.63
CA LEU A 174 -0.45 26.83 -10.56
C LEU A 174 -1.22 28.06 -11.05
N GLN A 175 -0.56 28.97 -11.77
CA GLN A 175 -1.21 30.16 -12.33
C GLN A 175 -2.33 29.80 -13.31
N THR A 176 -2.12 28.75 -14.11
CA THR A 176 -3.14 28.23 -15.03
C THR A 176 -4.34 27.67 -14.25
N LEU A 177 -4.10 26.90 -13.19
CA LEU A 177 -5.14 26.40 -12.32
C LEU A 177 -5.90 27.53 -11.62
N GLU A 178 -5.21 28.56 -11.14
CA GLU A 178 -5.84 29.72 -10.49
C GLU A 178 -6.71 30.51 -11.47
N SER A 179 -6.26 30.63 -12.72
CA SER A 179 -7.03 31.29 -13.79
C SER A 179 -8.32 30.54 -14.12
N LEU A 180 -8.28 29.20 -14.09
CA LEU A 180 -9.44 28.35 -14.35
C LEU A 180 -10.36 28.25 -13.13
N PHE A 181 -9.83 27.82 -11.98
CA PHE A 181 -10.60 27.36 -10.82
C PHE A 181 -10.49 28.27 -9.59
N GLY A 182 -9.73 29.37 -9.64
CA GLY A 182 -9.52 30.26 -8.48
C GLY A 182 -10.77 30.96 -7.94
N LYS A 183 -11.86 30.97 -8.72
CA LYS A 183 -13.17 31.50 -8.33
C LYS A 183 -14.22 30.42 -8.05
N GLY A 184 -13.83 29.15 -8.14
CA GLY A 184 -14.72 28.03 -7.90
C GLY A 184 -15.07 27.89 -6.42
N THR A 185 -16.20 27.23 -6.17
CA THR A 185 -16.81 27.05 -4.84
C THR A 185 -16.70 25.62 -4.34
N LEU A 186 -16.81 24.64 -5.24
CA LEU A 186 -16.72 23.21 -4.99
C LEU A 186 -15.43 22.61 -5.57
N ILE A 187 -14.92 23.17 -6.67
CA ILE A 187 -13.55 22.99 -7.13
C ILE A 187 -12.71 24.24 -6.85
N GLY A 188 -11.51 24.07 -6.31
CA GLY A 188 -10.58 25.17 -6.06
C GLY A 188 -9.13 24.73 -6.21
N VAL A 189 -8.21 25.69 -6.16
CA VAL A 189 -6.76 25.44 -6.19
C VAL A 189 -6.25 25.36 -4.76
N VAL A 190 -5.28 24.48 -4.51
CA VAL A 190 -4.64 24.40 -3.18
C VAL A 190 -4.01 25.74 -2.79
N GLU A 191 -4.32 26.20 -1.58
CA GLU A 191 -3.70 27.39 -0.99
C GLU A 191 -2.18 27.20 -0.98
N THR A 192 -1.47 28.13 -1.63
CA THR A 192 -0.03 28.06 -1.82
C THR A 192 0.64 29.38 -1.39
N HIS A 193 1.72 29.26 -0.64
CA HIS A 193 2.56 30.37 -0.18
C HIS A 193 3.91 30.31 -0.87
N VAL A 194 4.40 31.46 -1.35
CA VAL A 194 5.76 31.61 -1.85
C VAL A 194 6.67 31.95 -0.67
N VAL A 195 7.74 31.18 -0.47
CA VAL A 195 8.74 31.41 0.57
C VAL A 195 10.14 31.17 0.02
N THR A 196 11.16 31.75 0.66
CA THR A 196 12.55 31.66 0.18
C THR A 196 13.50 31.06 1.20
N GLN A 197 13.08 30.99 2.47
CA GLN A 197 13.90 30.49 3.58
C GLN A 197 13.24 29.29 4.26
N PRO A 198 14.02 28.26 4.66
CA PRO A 198 13.50 27.12 5.43
C PRO A 198 12.76 27.53 6.71
N GLN A 199 13.17 28.62 7.37
CA GLN A 199 12.50 29.13 8.56
C GLN A 199 11.05 29.58 8.29
N GLU A 200 10.77 30.12 7.10
CA GLU A 200 9.40 30.49 6.72
C GLU A 200 8.52 29.24 6.57
N ILE A 201 9.09 28.13 6.07
CA ILE A 201 8.41 26.84 6.00
C ILE A 201 8.10 26.30 7.40
N VAL A 202 9.03 26.45 8.35
CA VAL A 202 8.79 26.09 9.76
C VAL A 202 7.64 26.93 10.33
N ASN A 203 7.63 28.24 10.12
CA ASN A 203 6.56 29.12 10.59
C ASN A 203 5.19 28.76 9.95
N LEU A 204 5.18 28.41 8.67
CA LEU A 204 3.98 27.89 7.99
C LEU A 204 3.51 26.56 8.60
N PHE A 205 4.44 25.68 8.97
CA PHE A 205 4.12 24.41 9.59
C PHE A 205 3.48 24.63 10.97
N GLU A 206 4.06 25.47 11.80
CA GLU A 206 3.51 25.81 13.12
C GLU A 206 2.12 26.42 13.02
N ARG A 207 1.90 27.35 12.07
CA ARG A 207 0.58 27.96 11.85
C ARG A 207 -0.45 26.96 11.33
N LEU A 208 -0.14 26.29 10.21
CA LEU A 208 -1.13 25.52 9.45
C LEU A 208 -1.31 24.10 9.98
N VAL A 209 -0.23 23.45 10.41
CA VAL A 209 -0.26 22.04 10.86
C VAL A 209 -0.51 21.97 12.36
N GLU A 210 0.25 22.72 13.16
CA GLU A 210 0.10 22.66 14.63
C GLU A 210 -1.05 23.56 15.13
N GLY A 211 -1.25 24.73 14.50
CA GLY A 211 -2.30 25.69 14.87
C GLY A 211 -3.68 25.39 14.26
N GLU A 212 -3.72 24.91 13.02
CA GLU A 212 -4.97 24.68 12.27
C GLU A 212 -5.23 23.19 11.96
N ASP A 213 -4.46 22.27 12.54
CA ASP A 213 -4.59 20.81 12.40
C ASP A 213 -4.52 20.29 10.94
N ALA A 214 -3.80 20.97 10.05
CA ALA A 214 -3.56 20.45 8.69
C ALA A 214 -2.76 19.12 8.72
N GLU A 215 -2.81 18.33 7.65
CA GLU A 215 -2.04 17.06 7.59
C GLU A 215 -0.54 17.28 7.59
N GLY A 216 -0.11 18.36 6.96
CA GLY A 216 1.27 18.64 6.68
C GLY A 216 1.37 19.70 5.60
N LEU A 217 2.57 19.89 5.09
CA LEU A 217 2.85 20.78 3.98
C LEU A 217 3.45 19.99 2.81
N VAL A 218 3.26 20.51 1.62
CA VAL A 218 3.99 20.11 0.43
C VAL A 218 4.77 21.32 -0.07
N ALA A 219 6.09 21.26 0.04
CA ALA A 219 7.01 22.29 -0.46
C ALA A 219 7.59 21.82 -1.80
N ARG A 220 7.44 22.65 -2.83
CA ARG A 220 7.97 22.37 -4.18
C ARG A 220 8.92 23.48 -4.59
N SER A 221 10.09 23.10 -5.07
CA SER A 221 11.06 23.99 -5.71
C SER A 221 11.54 23.33 -6.99
N ASP A 222 11.54 24.08 -8.09
CA ASP A 222 12.03 23.58 -9.38
C ASP A 222 13.54 23.29 -9.35
N THR A 223 14.28 23.86 -8.39
CA THR A 223 15.73 23.64 -8.21
C THR A 223 16.09 22.72 -7.05
N ALA A 224 15.33 22.74 -5.95
CA ALA A 224 15.66 21.99 -4.74
C ALA A 224 14.89 20.67 -4.60
N GLY A 225 13.82 20.48 -5.38
CA GLY A 225 13.00 19.27 -5.37
C GLY A 225 11.68 19.43 -4.62
N GLN A 226 11.05 18.29 -4.31
CA GLN A 226 9.71 18.25 -3.71
C GLN A 226 9.77 17.55 -2.36
N PHE A 227 9.13 18.14 -1.36
CA PHE A 227 9.18 17.69 0.02
C PHE A 227 7.78 17.59 0.60
N LYS A 228 7.51 16.50 1.32
CA LYS A 228 6.31 16.37 2.17
C LYS A 228 6.74 16.51 3.62
N ILE A 229 6.22 17.52 4.29
CA ILE A 229 6.62 17.89 5.65
C ILE A 229 5.45 17.55 6.57
N LYS A 230 5.64 16.58 7.46
CA LYS A 230 4.57 16.03 8.31
C LYS A 230 5.00 15.97 9.78
N PRO A 231 4.04 16.01 10.72
CA PRO A 231 4.35 15.71 12.11
C PRO A 231 4.76 14.25 12.24
N ARG A 232 5.58 13.94 13.25
CA ARG A 232 5.88 12.55 13.60
C ARG A 232 4.75 11.99 14.47
N HIS A 233 4.48 10.70 14.31
CA HIS A 233 3.55 9.94 15.13
C HIS A 233 4.31 8.88 15.92
N THR A 234 3.82 8.54 17.10
CA THR A 234 4.36 7.42 17.88
C THR A 234 3.41 6.23 17.83
N LEU A 235 3.99 5.02 17.84
CA LEU A 235 3.28 3.75 17.79
C LEU A 235 3.94 2.80 18.77
N ASP A 236 3.12 2.10 19.55
CA ASP A 236 3.60 0.99 20.38
C ASP A 236 3.46 -0.32 19.61
N VAL A 237 4.57 -1.04 19.49
CA VAL A 237 4.71 -2.22 18.62
C VAL A 237 5.43 -3.35 19.35
N ALA A 238 5.08 -4.60 19.02
CA ALA A 238 5.73 -5.78 19.57
C ALA A 238 6.94 -6.16 18.72
N VAL A 239 8.06 -6.47 19.36
CA VAL A 239 9.25 -7.02 18.70
C VAL A 239 9.03 -8.49 18.42
N ILE A 240 9.13 -8.89 17.15
CA ILE A 240 8.91 -10.28 16.70
C ILE A 240 10.16 -10.91 16.08
N GLY A 241 11.20 -10.12 15.81
CA GLY A 241 12.48 -10.63 15.34
C GLY A 241 13.57 -9.58 15.32
N PHE A 242 14.80 -10.00 15.06
CA PHE A 242 15.96 -9.11 14.93
C PHE A 242 16.97 -9.60 13.89
N THR A 243 17.82 -8.70 13.42
CA THR A 243 19.04 -9.03 12.67
C THR A 243 20.27 -8.50 13.40
N GLU A 244 21.39 -9.20 13.27
CA GLU A 244 22.71 -8.77 13.75
C GLU A 244 23.47 -8.10 12.62
N SER A 245 24.24 -7.05 12.93
CA SER A 245 25.06 -6.36 11.93
C SER A 245 26.22 -7.27 11.48
N SER A 246 26.65 -7.12 10.23
CA SER A 246 27.84 -7.80 9.70
C SER A 246 29.10 -6.95 9.85
N ASP A 247 30.23 -7.55 9.47
CA ASP A 247 31.52 -6.88 9.28
C ASP A 247 32.01 -6.13 10.53
N ASP A 248 32.41 -4.88 10.37
CA ASP A 248 32.98 -3.99 11.37
C ASP A 248 31.99 -3.59 12.49
N ARG A 249 30.69 -3.92 12.34
CA ARG A 249 29.69 -3.76 13.40
C ARG A 249 29.15 -5.08 13.95
N ALA A 250 29.81 -6.21 13.68
CA ALA A 250 29.46 -7.51 14.26
C ALA A 250 29.33 -7.42 15.79
N GLY A 251 28.36 -8.12 16.37
CA GLY A 251 28.03 -8.02 17.80
C GLY A 251 27.12 -6.85 18.17
N LEU A 252 26.58 -6.12 17.19
CA LEU A 252 25.56 -5.08 17.40
C LEU A 252 24.26 -5.43 16.71
N LEU A 253 23.12 -5.14 17.36
CA LEU A 253 21.81 -5.16 16.74
C LEU A 253 21.82 -4.29 15.47
N HIS A 254 21.39 -4.85 14.34
CA HIS A 254 21.22 -4.12 13.09
C HIS A 254 19.86 -3.44 13.04
N ASP A 255 18.80 -4.25 13.07
CA ASP A 255 17.41 -3.78 13.10
C ASP A 255 16.48 -4.80 13.77
N LEU A 256 15.30 -4.32 14.17
CA LEU A 256 14.19 -5.11 14.71
C LEU A 256 13.09 -5.28 13.67
N LEU A 257 12.46 -6.46 13.64
CA LEU A 257 11.18 -6.69 12.98
C LEU A 257 10.06 -6.53 14.01
N VAL A 258 9.05 -5.73 13.69
CA VAL A 258 7.97 -5.41 14.63
C VAL A 258 6.59 -5.68 14.06
N ALA A 259 5.62 -5.90 14.95
CA ALA A 259 4.23 -6.18 14.62
C ALA A 259 3.25 -5.40 15.51
N VAL A 260 2.02 -5.29 15.02
CA VAL A 260 0.85 -4.84 15.79
C VAL A 260 -0.10 -6.02 16.01
N VAL A 261 -0.97 -5.93 17.00
CA VAL A 261 -1.92 -6.97 17.37
C VAL A 261 -3.31 -6.64 16.82
N ARG A 262 -3.92 -7.60 16.11
CA ARG A 262 -5.30 -7.53 15.60
C ARG A 262 -6.29 -7.96 16.69
N GLU A 263 -7.58 -7.67 16.51
CA GLU A 263 -8.64 -7.98 17.50
C GLU A 263 -8.75 -9.49 17.82
N ASP A 264 -8.43 -10.35 16.85
CA ASP A 264 -8.38 -11.80 17.00
C ASP A 264 -7.10 -12.32 17.71
N ASN A 265 -6.29 -11.42 18.27
CA ASN A 265 -4.99 -11.65 18.90
C ASN A 265 -3.88 -12.14 17.96
N SER A 266 -4.10 -12.15 16.64
CA SER A 266 -3.02 -12.40 15.69
C SER A 266 -2.06 -11.21 15.58
N LEU A 267 -0.79 -11.49 15.28
CA LEU A 267 0.23 -10.47 15.07
C LEU A 267 0.33 -10.14 13.58
N GLN A 268 0.23 -8.87 13.21
CA GLN A 268 0.43 -8.42 11.84
C GLN A 268 1.75 -7.67 11.73
N VAL A 269 2.66 -8.20 10.90
CA VAL A 269 3.99 -7.64 10.66
C VAL A 269 3.85 -6.22 10.15
N LEU A 270 4.45 -5.24 10.82
CA LEU A 270 4.31 -3.83 10.47
C LEU A 270 5.50 -3.34 9.66
N CYS A 271 6.70 -3.33 10.25
CA CYS A 271 7.89 -2.78 9.61
C CYS A 271 9.18 -3.28 10.25
N ARG A 272 10.30 -2.87 9.66
CA ARG A 272 11.63 -2.95 10.25
C ARG A 272 11.99 -1.63 10.95
N VAL A 273 12.74 -1.69 12.04
CA VAL A 273 13.20 -0.54 12.81
C VAL A 273 14.71 -0.62 12.95
N GLY A 274 15.44 0.17 12.16
CA GLY A 274 16.91 0.19 12.15
C GLY A 274 17.55 1.46 12.72
N GLY A 275 16.76 2.50 12.99
CA GLY A 275 17.23 3.79 13.51
C GLY A 275 16.72 4.09 14.93
N GLY A 276 17.28 5.12 15.57
CA GLY A 276 16.87 5.58 16.91
C GLY A 276 17.61 4.95 18.08
N PHE A 277 18.49 3.98 17.83
CA PHE A 277 19.26 3.29 18.88
C PHE A 277 20.62 3.95 19.11
N SER A 278 21.02 4.08 20.38
CA SER A 278 22.43 4.25 20.76
C SER A 278 23.23 2.96 20.54
N GLU A 279 24.56 3.04 20.44
CA GLU A 279 25.39 1.84 20.32
C GLU A 279 25.29 0.91 21.54
N GLU A 280 25.15 1.49 22.74
CA GLU A 280 24.96 0.72 23.96
C GLU A 280 23.64 -0.06 23.92
N GLN A 281 22.54 0.58 23.50
CA GLN A 281 21.26 -0.09 23.31
C GLN A 281 21.37 -1.24 22.30
N ARG A 282 22.07 -1.02 21.18
CA ARG A 282 22.28 -2.09 20.18
C ARG A 282 23.01 -3.31 20.74
N ARG A 283 24.00 -3.08 21.61
CA ARG A 283 24.78 -4.16 22.23
C ARG A 283 23.94 -4.94 23.24
N LEU A 284 23.26 -4.24 24.15
CA LEU A 284 22.48 -4.87 25.22
C LEU A 284 21.28 -5.64 24.65
N MET A 285 20.52 -5.01 23.74
CA MET A 285 19.34 -5.64 23.15
C MET A 285 19.67 -6.90 22.35
N LEU A 286 20.80 -6.91 21.62
CA LEU A 286 21.20 -8.09 20.84
C LEU A 286 21.40 -9.31 21.74
N SER A 287 22.01 -9.13 22.91
CA SER A 287 22.25 -10.22 23.86
C SER A 287 20.92 -10.81 24.33
N ASP A 288 20.02 -9.96 24.82
CA ASP A 288 18.74 -10.42 25.37
C ASP A 288 17.85 -11.07 24.31
N LEU A 289 17.84 -10.53 23.08
CA LEU A 289 17.02 -11.06 21.98
C LEU A 289 17.49 -12.44 21.51
N LYS A 290 18.79 -12.74 21.60
CA LYS A 290 19.33 -14.08 21.29
C LYS A 290 18.74 -15.16 22.22
N ASP A 291 18.46 -14.82 23.48
CA ASP A 291 17.84 -15.72 24.45
C ASP A 291 16.32 -15.89 24.25
N MET A 292 15.73 -15.10 23.35
CA MET A 292 14.31 -15.10 23.03
C MET A 292 13.95 -15.80 21.73
N VAL A 293 14.92 -16.35 21.01
CA VAL A 293 14.70 -16.96 19.69
C VAL A 293 13.75 -18.15 19.76
N VAL A 294 12.80 -18.20 18.81
CA VAL A 294 11.81 -19.27 18.66
C VAL A 294 11.70 -19.72 17.20
N ALA A 295 11.11 -20.90 16.98
CA ALA A 295 10.85 -21.40 15.63
C ALA A 295 9.79 -20.55 14.90
N SER A 296 9.84 -20.55 13.58
CA SER A 296 8.89 -19.81 12.75
C SER A 296 8.71 -20.47 11.39
N GLU A 297 7.45 -20.64 10.95
CA GLU A 297 7.12 -20.96 9.56
C GLU A 297 7.27 -19.76 8.62
N TYR A 298 7.33 -18.56 9.18
CA TYR A 298 7.53 -17.31 8.45
C TYR A 298 9.00 -16.92 8.41
N ALA A 299 9.47 -16.52 7.24
CA ALA A 299 10.78 -15.93 7.04
C ALA A 299 10.63 -14.55 6.38
N GLU A 300 11.28 -13.56 6.96
CA GLU A 300 11.42 -12.21 6.41
C GLU A 300 12.91 -11.91 6.30
N VAL A 301 13.30 -11.12 5.31
CA VAL A 301 14.68 -10.63 5.14
C VAL A 301 14.71 -9.12 5.19
N ASN A 302 15.80 -8.56 5.72
CA ASN A 302 16.02 -7.12 5.71
C ASN A 302 16.55 -6.64 4.33
N SER A 303 16.89 -5.35 4.22
CA SER A 303 17.41 -4.75 2.99
C SER A 303 18.73 -5.35 2.50
N ASP A 304 19.48 -5.97 3.39
CA ASP A 304 20.78 -6.60 3.11
C ASP A 304 20.64 -8.11 2.88
N TYR A 305 19.41 -8.59 2.67
CA TYR A 305 19.04 -9.99 2.47
C TYR A 305 19.38 -10.91 3.66
N VAL A 306 19.54 -10.34 4.86
CA VAL A 306 19.74 -11.10 6.10
C VAL A 306 18.38 -11.49 6.66
N ALA A 307 18.20 -12.79 6.91
CA ALA A 307 16.98 -13.31 7.50
C ALA A 307 16.85 -12.91 8.98
N TYR A 308 15.65 -12.49 9.37
CA TYR A 308 15.35 -12.21 10.77
C TYR A 308 15.39 -13.49 11.62
N GLN A 309 16.03 -13.40 12.78
CA GLN A 309 15.86 -14.38 13.86
C GLN A 309 14.59 -14.01 14.62
N MET A 310 13.57 -14.88 14.54
CA MET A 310 12.26 -14.64 15.16
C MET A 310 12.35 -14.88 16.67
N VAL A 311 11.71 -14.01 17.46
CA VAL A 311 11.77 -14.04 18.93
C VAL A 311 10.38 -14.08 19.57
N ARG A 312 10.29 -14.50 20.82
CA ARG A 312 9.07 -14.39 21.62
C ARG A 312 8.56 -12.94 21.61
N PRO A 313 7.27 -12.68 21.29
CA PRO A 313 6.71 -11.34 21.19
C PRO A 313 6.43 -10.71 22.57
N GLU A 314 7.44 -10.64 23.43
CA GLU A 314 7.32 -10.15 24.81
C GLU A 314 7.72 -8.67 24.95
N TRP A 315 8.63 -8.20 24.09
CA TRP A 315 9.11 -6.84 24.15
C TRP A 315 8.18 -5.89 23.39
N ILE A 316 7.67 -4.88 24.11
CA ILE A 316 6.97 -3.76 23.50
C ILE A 316 7.93 -2.58 23.44
N ILE A 317 7.98 -1.93 22.28
CA ILE A 317 8.76 -0.72 22.07
C ILE A 317 7.86 0.39 21.54
N GLU A 318 8.19 1.62 21.90
CA GLU A 318 7.65 2.80 21.25
C GLU A 318 8.55 3.17 20.07
N ILE A 319 7.95 3.36 18.91
CA ILE A 319 8.62 3.88 17.72
C ILE A 319 7.99 5.20 17.32
N SER A 320 8.79 6.12 16.77
CA SER A 320 8.27 7.25 16.00
C SER A 320 8.32 6.95 14.51
N CYS A 321 7.32 7.35 13.76
CA CYS A 321 7.30 7.30 12.31
C CYS A 321 6.83 8.63 11.74
N LEU A 322 7.25 8.92 10.51
CA LEU A 322 6.93 10.18 9.85
C LEU A 322 5.66 10.09 8.99
N ASP A 323 5.39 8.93 8.41
CA ASP A 323 4.24 8.74 7.54
C ASP A 323 3.85 7.26 7.47
N LEU A 324 2.59 7.02 7.12
CA LEU A 324 2.03 5.69 6.89
C LEU A 324 1.40 5.66 5.50
N ILE A 325 1.65 4.59 4.74
CA ILE A 325 1.12 4.42 3.38
C ILE A 325 0.34 3.12 3.34
N SER A 326 -0.99 3.18 3.27
CA SER A 326 -1.87 2.01 3.22
C SER A 326 -2.24 1.56 1.81
N GLN A 327 -1.90 2.36 0.79
CA GLN A 327 -2.16 2.05 -0.62
C GLN A 327 -0.89 2.12 -1.47
N THR A 328 -0.80 1.22 -2.44
CA THR A 328 0.21 1.24 -3.50
C THR A 328 -0.06 2.38 -4.50
N THR A 329 0.92 2.69 -5.34
CA THR A 329 0.75 3.65 -6.44
C THR A 329 -0.30 3.24 -7.48
N ARG A 330 -0.70 1.95 -7.47
CA ARG A 330 -1.79 1.41 -8.28
C ARG A 330 -3.16 1.42 -7.56
N GLY A 331 -3.24 2.05 -6.38
CA GLY A 331 -4.48 2.17 -5.60
C GLY A 331 -4.89 0.92 -4.82
N GLY A 332 -4.25 -0.23 -5.02
CA GLY A 332 -4.49 -1.43 -4.21
C GLY A 332 -3.87 -1.35 -2.82
N ASP A 333 -4.36 -2.16 -1.88
CA ASP A 333 -3.92 -2.20 -0.49
C ASP A 333 -2.43 -2.57 -0.33
N VAL A 334 -1.77 -1.99 0.66
CA VAL A 334 -0.49 -2.49 1.18
C VAL A 334 -0.77 -3.66 2.11
N ASN A 335 -0.50 -4.87 1.61
CA ASN A 335 -0.71 -6.10 2.36
C ASN A 335 0.52 -6.51 3.17
N ARG A 336 0.29 -6.91 4.42
CA ARG A 336 1.31 -7.38 5.37
C ARG A 336 0.94 -8.75 5.92
N MET A 337 1.95 -9.54 6.28
CA MET A 337 1.74 -10.89 6.79
C MET A 337 1.10 -10.86 8.19
N VAL A 338 0.09 -11.69 8.38
CA VAL A 338 -0.52 -11.99 9.68
C VAL A 338 -0.03 -13.35 10.15
N LEU A 339 0.41 -13.41 11.41
CA LEU A 339 1.02 -14.56 12.07
C LEU A 339 0.21 -14.92 13.32
N ALA A 340 0.08 -16.21 13.56
CA ALA A 340 -0.26 -16.73 14.88
C ALA A 340 1.05 -16.99 15.65
N TYR A 341 1.02 -16.81 16.96
CA TYR A 341 2.11 -17.23 17.84
C TYR A 341 1.56 -18.27 18.84
N ASP A 342 2.16 -19.45 18.84
CA ASP A 342 1.81 -20.55 19.75
C ASP A 342 2.77 -20.52 20.96
N LYS A 343 2.22 -20.53 22.17
CA LYS A 343 2.97 -20.61 23.45
C LYS A 343 3.05 -22.05 24.00
N GLY A 344 2.51 -23.03 23.28
CA GLY A 344 2.39 -24.42 23.68
C GLY A 344 3.65 -25.26 23.42
N ALA A 345 3.45 -26.58 23.24
CA ALA A 345 4.56 -27.54 23.11
C ALA A 345 5.45 -27.31 21.88
N ASN A 346 4.93 -26.63 20.84
CA ASN A 346 5.67 -26.23 19.65
C ASN A 346 5.70 -24.70 19.58
N GLU A 347 6.37 -24.07 20.55
CA GLU A 347 6.46 -22.62 20.63
C GLU A 347 7.03 -22.02 19.34
N GLY A 348 6.31 -21.04 18.77
CA GLY A 348 6.75 -20.40 17.54
C GLY A 348 5.66 -19.72 16.73
N TYR A 349 6.05 -19.20 15.56
CA TYR A 349 5.16 -18.50 14.65
C TYR A 349 4.63 -19.39 13.53
N ARG A 350 3.34 -19.23 13.21
CA ARG A 350 2.64 -19.86 12.09
C ARG A 350 2.04 -18.80 11.17
N VAL A 351 2.15 -19.00 9.87
CA VAL A 351 1.56 -18.10 8.87
C VAL A 351 0.04 -18.26 8.84
N ILE A 352 -0.70 -17.16 8.90
CA ILE A 352 -2.16 -17.15 8.68
C ILE A 352 -2.45 -16.75 7.23
N ARG A 353 -2.23 -15.47 6.89
CA ARG A 353 -2.43 -14.90 5.54
C ARG A 353 -1.88 -13.48 5.46
N ARG A 354 -1.84 -12.92 4.26
CA ARG A 354 -1.64 -11.47 4.07
C ARG A 354 -2.97 -10.72 4.23
N MET A 355 -2.93 -9.56 4.89
CA MET A 355 -4.08 -8.66 5.04
C MET A 355 -3.63 -7.19 4.90
N PRO A 356 -4.55 -6.26 4.59
CA PRO A 356 -4.20 -4.85 4.48
C PRO A 356 -3.65 -4.29 5.80
N LEU A 357 -2.65 -3.41 5.69
CA LEU A 357 -2.11 -2.60 6.78
C LEU A 357 -1.50 -1.32 6.19
N ALA A 358 -0.22 -1.05 6.45
CA ALA A 358 0.51 0.09 5.95
C ALA A 358 2.00 -0.20 5.80
N SER A 359 2.67 0.62 5.01
CA SER A 359 4.12 0.80 5.02
C SER A 359 4.46 2.00 5.90
N VAL A 360 5.47 1.83 6.75
CA VAL A 360 5.93 2.87 7.68
C VAL A 360 7.13 3.61 7.10
N ILE A 361 7.08 4.94 7.12
CA ILE A 361 8.17 5.80 6.63
C ILE A 361 8.98 6.33 7.82
N SER A 362 10.30 6.17 7.71
CA SER A 362 11.29 6.63 8.69
C SER A 362 11.01 6.19 10.13
N PRO A 363 10.76 4.89 10.41
CA PRO A 363 10.58 4.41 11.78
C PRO A 363 11.88 4.57 12.59
N GLN A 364 11.78 5.11 13.79
CA GLN A 364 12.88 5.30 14.74
C GLN A 364 12.47 4.74 16.11
N PHE A 365 13.33 3.92 16.71
CA PHE A 365 13.18 3.51 18.10
C PHE A 365 13.18 4.74 19.03
N ILE A 366 12.28 4.75 20.02
CA ILE A 366 12.24 5.77 21.07
C ILE A 366 12.65 5.14 22.40
N CYS A 367 11.89 4.14 22.86
CA CYS A 367 12.16 3.47 24.13
C CYS A 367 11.50 2.07 24.18
N ARG A 368 11.91 1.29 25.18
CA ARG A 368 11.21 0.07 25.58
C ARG A 368 10.06 0.45 26.51
N ARG A 369 8.92 -0.22 26.36
CA ARG A 369 7.68 0.00 27.10
C ARG A 369 7.45 -1.14 28.09
N ASP A 370 8.19 -1.08 29.20
CA ASP A 370 8.07 -2.08 30.28
C ASP A 370 6.73 -2.00 31.04
N ASP A 371 5.97 -0.92 30.82
CA ASP A 371 4.61 -0.73 31.30
C ASP A 371 3.55 -1.37 30.39
N LYS A 372 3.95 -1.96 29.26
CA LYS A 372 3.04 -2.55 28.26
C LYS A 372 3.31 -4.02 28.03
N SER A 373 2.29 -4.71 27.54
CA SER A 373 2.34 -6.14 27.26
C SER A 373 1.79 -6.46 25.87
N LEU A 374 2.00 -7.69 25.39
CA LEU A 374 1.40 -8.15 24.13
C LEU A 374 -0.11 -8.35 24.29
N HIS A 375 -0.85 -7.25 24.12
CA HIS A 375 -2.30 -7.21 24.25
C HIS A 375 -2.92 -6.26 23.23
N THR A 376 -4.17 -6.53 22.84
CA THR A 376 -4.93 -5.77 21.81
C THR A 376 -5.14 -4.30 22.14
N LEU A 377 -5.00 -3.91 23.41
CA LEU A 377 -5.10 -2.53 23.88
C LEU A 377 -3.77 -1.78 23.83
N ASP A 378 -2.67 -2.47 24.14
CA ASP A 378 -1.34 -1.86 24.27
C ASP A 378 -0.65 -1.69 22.91
N VAL A 379 -0.88 -2.64 21.99
CA VAL A 379 -0.16 -2.80 20.72
C VAL A 379 -1.13 -2.91 19.54
N SER A 380 -2.30 -2.27 19.65
CA SER A 380 -3.40 -2.44 18.71
C SER A 380 -3.05 -2.03 17.28
N CYS A 381 -3.51 -2.79 16.28
CA CYS A 381 -3.48 -2.37 14.88
C CYS A 381 -4.33 -1.10 14.61
N HIS A 382 -5.27 -0.78 15.51
CA HIS A 382 -6.07 0.45 15.44
C HIS A 382 -5.27 1.74 15.64
N GLN A 383 -4.05 1.67 16.18
CA GLN A 383 -3.14 2.81 16.19
C GLN A 383 -2.84 3.28 14.76
N ILE A 384 -2.77 2.34 13.81
CA ILE A 384 -2.53 2.60 12.39
C ILE A 384 -3.79 3.19 11.74
N SER A 385 -4.96 2.59 11.99
CA SER A 385 -6.22 3.03 11.36
C SER A 385 -6.72 4.38 11.85
N LYS A 386 -6.19 4.90 12.96
CA LYS A 386 -6.41 6.29 13.41
C LYS A 386 -5.70 7.31 12.53
N LEU A 387 -4.64 6.89 11.84
CA LEU A 387 -3.78 7.77 11.05
C LEU A 387 -4.04 7.63 9.55
N VAL A 388 -4.35 6.42 9.06
CA VAL A 388 -4.61 6.14 7.64
C VAL A 388 -5.72 5.11 7.46
N GLU A 389 -6.39 5.14 6.31
CA GLU A 389 -7.41 4.15 6.00
C GLU A 389 -6.81 2.76 5.73
N VAL A 390 -7.25 1.77 6.51
CA VAL A 390 -6.85 0.36 6.36
C VAL A 390 -8.10 -0.49 6.16
N ASN A 391 -8.22 -1.09 4.97
CA ASN A 391 -9.32 -1.99 4.66
C ASN A 391 -9.29 -3.24 5.54
N ASN A 392 -10.47 -3.75 5.92
CA ASN A 392 -10.61 -4.99 6.69
C ASN A 392 -9.81 -5.01 8.01
N ILE A 393 -9.59 -3.86 8.66
CA ILE A 393 -8.85 -3.78 9.92
C ILE A 393 -9.51 -4.61 11.05
N ASN A 394 -10.85 -4.68 11.05
CA ASN A 394 -11.64 -5.44 12.04
C ASN A 394 -11.98 -6.87 11.58
N ALA A 395 -11.57 -7.27 10.37
CA ALA A 395 -11.85 -8.62 9.91
C ALA A 395 -10.96 -9.62 10.65
N ASP A 396 -11.54 -10.71 11.12
CA ASP A 396 -10.83 -11.84 11.71
C ASP A 396 -9.88 -12.45 10.66
N ALA A 397 -8.60 -12.54 10.99
CA ALA A 397 -7.57 -13.08 10.11
C ALA A 397 -7.72 -14.59 9.91
N THR A 398 -8.31 -15.29 10.88
CA THR A 398 -8.49 -16.75 10.92
C THR A 398 -9.77 -17.21 10.24
N SER A 399 -10.79 -16.36 10.15
CA SER A 399 -12.13 -16.73 9.65
C SER A 399 -12.22 -16.90 8.13
N PHE A 400 -11.09 -16.90 7.43
CA PHE A 400 -11.07 -16.87 5.97
C PHE A 400 -11.00 -18.27 5.35
N THR A 401 -12.08 -18.66 4.67
CA THR A 401 -12.14 -19.93 3.94
C THR A 401 -11.66 -19.71 2.50
N LEU A 402 -10.48 -20.24 2.17
CA LEU A 402 -10.01 -20.26 0.78
C LEU A 402 -10.90 -21.18 -0.08
N PRO A 403 -11.15 -20.84 -1.36
CA PRO A 403 -11.79 -21.73 -2.31
C PRO A 403 -11.13 -23.12 -2.31
N LYS A 404 -11.96 -24.16 -2.38
CA LYS A 404 -11.47 -25.54 -2.42
C LYS A 404 -10.64 -25.77 -3.67
N THR A 405 -9.48 -26.39 -3.48
CA THR A 405 -8.60 -26.83 -4.57
C THR A 405 -9.14 -28.12 -5.18
N GLU A 406 -9.20 -28.18 -6.50
CA GLU A 406 -9.62 -29.36 -7.25
C GLU A 406 -8.39 -30.08 -7.82
N VAL A 407 -8.39 -31.41 -7.76
CA VAL A 407 -7.35 -32.23 -8.40
C VAL A 407 -7.77 -32.45 -9.86
N ILE A 408 -7.09 -31.79 -10.79
CA ILE A 408 -7.30 -31.98 -12.23
C ILE A 408 -6.73 -33.33 -12.66
N ARG A 409 -5.51 -33.65 -12.20
CA ARG A 409 -4.80 -34.86 -12.60
C ARG A 409 -3.99 -35.41 -11.44
N ARG A 410 -4.00 -36.73 -11.28
CA ARG A 410 -3.13 -37.44 -10.34
C ARG A 410 -2.56 -38.67 -11.03
N GLU A 411 -1.25 -38.75 -11.08
CA GLU A 411 -0.56 -39.93 -11.58
C GLU A 411 0.52 -40.37 -10.58
N VAL A 412 0.60 -41.68 -10.37
CA VAL A 412 1.59 -42.28 -9.48
C VAL A 412 2.36 -43.32 -10.27
N PHE A 413 3.67 -43.29 -10.12
CA PHE A 413 4.59 -44.23 -10.75
C PHE A 413 5.43 -44.90 -9.68
N THR A 414 5.67 -46.19 -9.85
CA THR A 414 6.56 -46.95 -8.97
C THR A 414 7.70 -47.58 -9.73
N LYS A 415 8.81 -47.80 -9.04
CA LYS A 415 9.96 -48.53 -9.58
C LYS A 415 10.58 -49.37 -8.47
N GLN A 416 10.76 -50.65 -8.75
CA GLN A 416 11.49 -51.58 -7.90
C GLN A 416 12.99 -51.46 -8.17
N LEU A 417 13.81 -51.32 -7.14
CA LEU A 417 15.26 -51.39 -7.24
C LEU A 417 15.83 -52.00 -5.97
N LYS A 418 16.63 -53.07 -6.11
CA LYS A 418 17.29 -53.77 -4.98
C LYS A 418 16.31 -54.17 -3.87
N GLY A 419 15.10 -54.61 -4.23
CA GLY A 419 14.07 -55.03 -3.27
C GLY A 419 13.25 -53.88 -2.64
N GLU A 420 13.59 -52.63 -2.95
CA GLU A 420 12.93 -51.45 -2.42
C GLU A 420 12.02 -50.77 -3.46
N THR A 421 10.90 -50.21 -2.98
CA THR A 421 9.92 -49.52 -3.83
C THR A 421 10.14 -48.01 -3.79
N MET A 422 10.42 -47.42 -4.95
CA MET A 422 10.41 -45.97 -5.13
C MET A 422 9.06 -45.50 -5.66
N VAL A 423 8.66 -44.28 -5.30
CA VAL A 423 7.36 -43.70 -5.68
C VAL A 423 7.56 -42.30 -6.24
N ARG A 424 7.00 -42.05 -7.43
CA ARG A 424 6.89 -40.71 -8.02
C ARG A 424 5.43 -40.36 -8.19
N LYS A 425 5.01 -39.23 -7.65
CA LYS A 425 3.62 -38.76 -7.70
C LYS A 425 3.57 -37.37 -8.31
N PHE A 426 2.68 -37.19 -9.27
CA PHE A 426 2.35 -35.92 -9.88
C PHE A 426 0.91 -35.57 -9.53
N LEU A 427 0.70 -34.34 -9.07
CA LEU A 427 -0.62 -33.75 -8.88
C LEU A 427 -0.70 -32.47 -9.68
N LEU A 428 -1.65 -32.37 -10.61
CA LEU A 428 -2.06 -31.10 -11.20
C LEU A 428 -3.31 -30.62 -10.47
N LEU A 429 -3.23 -29.41 -9.91
CA LEU A 429 -4.25 -28.82 -9.07
C LEU A 429 -4.78 -27.55 -9.71
N LYS A 430 -6.11 -27.36 -9.68
CA LYS A 430 -6.77 -26.08 -9.88
C LYS A 430 -7.01 -25.47 -8.50
N THR A 431 -6.33 -24.38 -8.18
CA THR A 431 -6.38 -23.84 -6.82
C THR A 431 -7.71 -23.17 -6.52
N ASN A 432 -8.34 -22.56 -7.53
CA ASN A 432 -9.51 -21.67 -7.44
C ASN A 432 -9.26 -20.40 -6.59
N LYS A 433 -8.03 -20.17 -6.12
CA LYS A 433 -7.70 -19.09 -5.17
C LYS A 433 -7.35 -17.77 -5.86
N GLN A 434 -7.13 -17.77 -7.17
CA GLN A 434 -6.93 -16.57 -7.98
C GLN A 434 -8.16 -15.64 -7.95
N ALA A 435 -9.35 -16.19 -7.67
CA ALA A 435 -10.57 -15.41 -7.50
C ALA A 435 -10.59 -14.60 -6.18
N VAL A 436 -9.70 -14.92 -5.25
CA VAL A 436 -9.55 -14.23 -3.96
C VAL A 436 -8.42 -13.22 -3.98
N SER A 437 -7.28 -13.59 -4.58
CA SER A 437 -6.09 -12.74 -4.64
C SER A 437 -5.27 -13.10 -5.86
N GLU A 438 -4.75 -12.07 -6.53
CA GLU A 438 -3.81 -12.22 -7.65
C GLU A 438 -2.48 -12.86 -7.22
N GLU A 439 -2.16 -12.86 -5.91
CA GLU A 439 -0.97 -13.54 -5.37
C GLU A 439 -1.09 -15.08 -5.42
N HIS A 440 -2.30 -15.62 -5.58
CA HIS A 440 -2.50 -17.06 -5.66
C HIS A 440 -2.54 -17.55 -7.12
N PRO A 441 -1.66 -18.48 -7.51
CA PRO A 441 -1.68 -19.00 -8.87
C PRO A 441 -2.94 -19.84 -9.11
N ALA A 442 -3.54 -19.73 -10.30
CA ALA A 442 -4.73 -20.50 -10.65
C ALA A 442 -4.47 -22.02 -10.68
N TYR A 443 -3.24 -22.42 -11.03
CA TYR A 443 -2.84 -23.82 -11.15
C TYR A 443 -1.48 -24.10 -10.49
N ALA A 444 -1.34 -25.31 -9.95
CA ALA A 444 -0.08 -25.78 -9.39
C ALA A 444 0.15 -27.27 -9.72
N ILE A 445 1.40 -27.62 -10.02
CA ILE A 445 1.88 -28.98 -10.07
C ILE A 445 2.61 -29.26 -8.77
N HIS A 446 2.25 -30.32 -8.06
CA HIS A 446 3.02 -30.83 -6.93
C HIS A 446 3.61 -32.19 -7.29
N TYR A 447 4.93 -32.22 -7.46
CA TYR A 447 5.70 -33.42 -7.70
C TYR A 447 6.31 -33.94 -6.41
N THR A 448 6.25 -35.25 -6.21
CA THR A 448 6.85 -35.93 -5.07
C THR A 448 7.66 -37.10 -5.57
N ASP A 449 8.92 -37.16 -5.17
CA ASP A 449 9.84 -38.25 -5.47
C ASP A 449 10.26 -38.86 -4.13
N PHE A 450 9.91 -40.11 -3.91
CA PHE A 450 10.29 -40.89 -2.74
C PHE A 450 11.23 -42.03 -3.14
N SER A 451 12.35 -42.14 -2.43
CA SER A 451 13.31 -43.23 -2.57
C SER A 451 13.93 -43.53 -1.20
N PRO A 452 13.73 -44.73 -0.63
CA PRO A 452 14.12 -45.03 0.76
C PRO A 452 15.64 -45.03 0.98
N ASN A 453 16.43 -45.19 -0.09
CA ASN A 453 17.88 -45.29 -0.02
C ASN A 453 18.61 -43.93 -0.18
N ARG A 454 17.89 -42.81 -0.25
CA ARG A 454 18.50 -41.47 -0.28
C ARG A 454 18.74 -40.93 1.13
N LYS A 455 19.73 -40.05 1.27
CA LYS A 455 19.97 -39.26 2.49
C LYS A 455 18.71 -38.50 2.91
N ASP A 456 18.03 -37.88 1.94
CA ASP A 456 16.69 -37.31 2.07
C ASP A 456 15.71 -38.16 1.27
N PRO A 457 14.95 -39.05 1.93
CA PRO A 457 14.10 -40.01 1.23
C PRO A 457 13.01 -39.36 0.38
N LEU A 458 12.57 -38.15 0.75
CA LEU A 458 11.46 -37.44 0.12
C LEU A 458 11.92 -36.11 -0.48
N ALA A 459 11.86 -36.00 -1.80
CA ALA A 459 12.05 -34.76 -2.54
C ALA A 459 10.72 -34.25 -3.10
N ARG A 460 10.56 -32.94 -3.19
CA ARG A 460 9.36 -32.28 -3.71
C ARG A 460 9.76 -31.17 -4.68
N ASP A 461 8.94 -30.97 -5.71
CA ASP A 461 9.05 -29.84 -6.63
C ASP A 461 7.64 -29.27 -6.88
N VAL A 462 7.57 -27.95 -7.06
CA VAL A 462 6.32 -27.23 -7.30
C VAL A 462 6.49 -26.29 -8.49
N ARG A 463 5.62 -26.43 -9.48
CA ARG A 463 5.49 -25.47 -10.59
C ARG A 463 4.12 -24.82 -10.55
N ILE A 464 4.02 -23.55 -10.91
CA ILE A 464 2.79 -22.75 -10.82
C ILE A 464 2.53 -22.01 -12.14
N SER A 465 1.26 -21.74 -12.44
CA SER A 465 0.88 -20.87 -13.56
C SER A 465 -0.56 -20.36 -13.38
N ASN A 466 -0.88 -19.24 -14.02
CA ASN A 466 -2.25 -18.74 -14.18
C ASN A 466 -2.91 -19.21 -15.48
N SER A 467 -2.16 -19.84 -16.39
CA SER A 467 -2.66 -20.40 -17.65
C SER A 467 -2.78 -21.92 -17.57
N LEU A 468 -3.95 -22.44 -17.94
CA LEU A 468 -4.18 -23.88 -18.02
C LEU A 468 -3.27 -24.53 -19.07
N GLU A 469 -3.15 -23.91 -20.24
CA GLU A 469 -2.31 -24.42 -21.33
C GLU A 469 -0.84 -24.51 -20.89
N GLN A 470 -0.33 -23.46 -20.25
CA GLN A 470 1.06 -23.43 -19.79
C GLN A 470 1.31 -24.48 -18.70
N ILE A 471 0.43 -24.63 -17.71
CA ILE A 471 0.64 -25.61 -16.64
C ILE A 471 0.55 -27.05 -17.17
N GLU A 472 -0.30 -27.31 -18.16
CA GLU A 472 -0.38 -28.63 -18.79
C GLU A 472 0.90 -28.96 -19.55
N GLN A 473 1.49 -28.00 -20.27
CA GLN A 473 2.78 -28.20 -20.91
C GLN A 473 3.88 -28.47 -19.88
N LEU A 474 3.96 -27.65 -18.81
CA LEU A 474 4.93 -27.86 -17.73
C LEU A 474 4.78 -29.24 -17.06
N TYR A 475 3.55 -29.75 -16.96
CA TYR A 475 3.28 -31.09 -16.44
C TYR A 475 3.84 -32.18 -17.35
N VAL A 476 3.60 -32.06 -18.67
CA VAL A 476 4.12 -33.00 -19.67
C VAL A 476 5.65 -33.03 -19.65
N ASP A 477 6.27 -31.86 -19.64
CA ASP A 477 7.73 -31.74 -19.61
C ASP A 477 8.32 -32.34 -18.34
N MET A 478 7.76 -32.01 -17.18
CA MET A 478 8.20 -32.54 -15.89
C MET A 478 8.04 -34.07 -15.82
N LYS A 479 6.95 -34.60 -16.38
CA LYS A 479 6.73 -36.05 -16.47
C LYS A 479 7.74 -36.71 -17.41
N ALA A 480 7.99 -36.14 -18.59
CA ALA A 480 8.96 -36.66 -19.55
C ALA A 480 10.39 -36.66 -18.97
N GLU A 481 10.73 -35.64 -18.18
CA GLU A 481 11.99 -35.52 -17.47
C GLU A 481 12.15 -36.61 -16.38
N ASN A 482 11.09 -36.86 -15.61
CA ASN A 482 11.17 -37.72 -14.43
C ASN A 482 10.73 -39.17 -14.67
N ILE A 483 9.89 -39.47 -15.65
CA ILE A 483 9.44 -40.85 -15.92
C ILE A 483 10.25 -41.43 -17.09
N LYS A 484 11.31 -42.15 -16.73
CA LYS A 484 12.19 -42.88 -17.66
C LYS A 484 11.95 -44.39 -17.60
N LYS A 485 12.74 -45.19 -18.33
CA LYS A 485 12.63 -46.65 -18.37
C LYS A 485 12.64 -47.28 -16.95
N GLY A 486 11.67 -48.17 -16.72
CA GLY A 486 11.52 -48.93 -15.47
C GLY A 486 10.57 -48.32 -14.43
N TRP A 487 9.96 -47.17 -14.71
CA TRP A 487 8.85 -46.64 -13.92
C TRP A 487 7.51 -47.14 -14.49
N LEU A 488 6.64 -47.66 -13.63
CA LEU A 488 5.34 -48.22 -13.99
C LEU A 488 4.24 -47.37 -13.36
N SER A 489 3.22 -47.02 -14.15
CA SER A 489 2.03 -46.33 -13.64
C SER A 489 1.25 -47.26 -12.71
N VAL A 490 0.70 -46.71 -11.63
CA VAL A 490 -0.11 -47.43 -10.63
C VAL A 490 -1.47 -46.80 -10.47
#